data_AF-A0A842YG12-F1
#
_entry.id   AF-A0A842YG12-F1
#
_cell.length_a   1.000
_cell.length_b   1.000
_cell.length_c   1.000
_cell.angle_alpha   90.00
_cell.angle_beta   90.00
_cell.angle_gamma   90.00
#
_symmetry.space_group_name_H-M   'P 1'
#
loop_
_entity.id
_entity.type
_entity.pdbx_description
1 polymer ?
#
loop_
_entity_poly.entity_id
_entity_poly.type
_entity_poly.pdbx_seq_one_letter_code
_entity_poly.pdbx_strand_id
1 'polypeptide(L)'
;TVAMELAQYQIRVNCICPGSIVTSIFGMSKGMSSADIASTYGDLSRLFERSQPIQRAGLPEDIANAALWLAGDDSSFVTGHALVVDGGASAGQIWSTQMRFKARIESALGLEPSE
;
A
#
# COMPACT_ATOMS: atom_id res chain seq x y z
N THR A 1 18.82 -7.51 13.81
CA THR A 1 18.45 -7.22 12.40
C THR A 1 19.64 -6.55 11.75
N VAL A 2 19.78 -6.63 10.43
CA VAL A 2 20.90 -5.97 9.70
C VAL A 2 20.97 -4.46 10.01
N ALA A 3 19.83 -3.82 10.27
CA ALA A 3 19.77 -2.43 10.73
C ALA A 3 20.60 -2.16 12.00
N MET A 4 20.59 -3.07 12.99
CA MET A 4 21.35 -2.90 14.24
C MET A 4 22.83 -3.20 14.06
N GLU A 5 23.17 -4.18 13.23
CA GLU A 5 24.56 -4.55 12.93
C GLU A 5 25.30 -3.39 12.24
N LEU A 6 24.59 -2.66 11.38
CA LEU A 6 25.15 -1.58 10.57
C LEU A 6 25.00 -0.16 11.17
N ALA A 7 24.19 0.01 12.22
CA ALA A 7 23.92 1.31 12.84
C ALA A 7 25.20 1.99 13.36
N GLN A 8 26.15 1.23 13.91
CA GLN A 8 27.45 1.75 14.38
C GLN A 8 28.27 2.42 13.27
N TYR A 9 28.02 2.05 12.00
CA TYR A 9 28.66 2.64 10.82
C TYR A 9 27.83 3.76 10.20
N GLN A 10 26.76 4.21 10.88
CA GLN A 10 25.82 5.22 10.38
C GLN A 10 25.12 4.81 9.06
N ILE A 11 24.98 3.51 8.83
CA ILE A 11 24.22 2.97 7.69
C ILE A 11 22.80 2.65 8.14
N ARG A 12 21.81 3.23 7.45
CA ARG A 12 20.38 3.02 7.72
C ARG A 12 19.85 1.90 6.83
N VAL A 13 19.03 1.02 7.38
CA VAL A 13 18.41 -0.10 6.65
C VAL A 13 16.93 -0.12 6.95
N ASN A 14 16.10 0.04 5.91
CA ASN A 14 14.64 0.05 6.02
C ASN A 14 14.02 -0.84 4.93
N CYS A 15 12.73 -1.12 5.07
CA CYS A 15 11.93 -1.88 4.11
C CYS A 15 10.76 -1.01 3.63
N ILE A 16 10.38 -1.12 2.35
CA ILE A 16 9.12 -0.59 1.83
C ILE A 16 8.20 -1.78 1.59
N CYS A 17 6.99 -1.72 2.15
CA CYS A 17 5.96 -2.74 2.02
C CYS A 17 4.83 -2.21 1.10
N PRO A 18 4.91 -2.48 -0.21
CA PRO A 18 3.96 -1.96 -1.18
C PRO A 18 2.60 -2.67 -1.12
N GLY A 19 1.54 -1.93 -1.43
CA GLY A 19 0.20 -2.47 -1.68
C GLY A 19 -0.06 -2.82 -3.14
N SER A 20 -1.28 -2.55 -3.60
CA SER A 20 -1.70 -2.81 -4.98
C SER A 20 -1.17 -1.72 -5.93
N ILE A 21 0.11 -1.87 -6.31
CA ILE A 21 0.81 -0.97 -7.23
C ILE A 21 0.75 -1.54 -8.66
N VAL A 22 0.28 -0.76 -9.63
CA VAL A 22 0.24 -1.19 -11.04
C VAL A 22 1.65 -1.12 -11.60
N THR A 23 2.22 -2.29 -11.89
CA THR A 23 3.54 -2.43 -12.51
C THR A 23 3.49 -3.50 -13.60
N SER A 24 4.47 -3.51 -14.49
CA SER A 24 4.57 -4.50 -15.57
C SER A 24 4.78 -5.94 -15.09
N ILE A 25 5.05 -6.16 -13.80
CA ILE A 25 5.37 -7.49 -13.23
C ILE A 25 4.23 -8.51 -13.43
N PHE A 26 2.98 -8.05 -13.44
CA PHE A 26 1.80 -8.91 -13.53
C PHE A 26 1.70 -9.66 -14.86
N GLY A 27 2.13 -9.03 -15.96
CA GLY A 27 2.15 -9.71 -17.26
C GLY A 27 3.53 -10.26 -17.65
N MET A 28 4.64 -9.67 -17.16
CA MET A 28 5.97 -10.24 -17.40
C MET A 28 6.11 -11.65 -16.81
N SER A 29 5.60 -11.86 -15.58
CA SER A 29 5.60 -13.19 -14.93
C SER A 29 4.75 -14.25 -15.66
N LYS A 30 3.92 -13.82 -16.62
CA LYS A 30 3.05 -14.68 -17.44
C LYS A 30 3.53 -14.81 -18.89
N GLY A 31 4.72 -14.27 -19.21
CA GLY A 31 5.30 -14.34 -20.56
C GLY A 31 4.62 -13.42 -21.58
N MET A 32 3.85 -12.43 -21.13
CA MET A 32 3.19 -11.47 -22.02
C MET A 32 4.21 -10.51 -22.64
N SER A 33 3.95 -10.08 -23.88
CA SER A 33 4.75 -9.04 -24.52
C SER A 33 4.52 -7.68 -23.84
N SER A 34 5.49 -6.77 -23.90
CA SER A 34 5.33 -5.42 -23.32
C SER A 34 4.09 -4.68 -23.84
N ALA A 35 3.69 -4.93 -25.09
CA ALA A 35 2.49 -4.34 -25.69
C ALA A 35 1.20 -4.92 -25.07
N ASP A 36 1.16 -6.22 -24.82
CA ASP A 36 0.01 -6.87 -24.16
C ASP A 36 -0.09 -6.46 -22.69
N ILE A 37 1.05 -6.28 -22.01
CA ILE A 37 1.04 -5.76 -20.64
C ILE A 37 0.44 -4.35 -20.65
N ALA A 38 0.90 -3.49 -21.56
CA ALA A 38 0.40 -2.11 -21.70
C ALA A 38 -1.13 -2.04 -21.86
N SER A 39 -1.72 -2.95 -22.64
CA SER A 39 -3.18 -2.97 -22.86
C SER A 39 -3.97 -3.38 -21.61
N THR A 40 -3.38 -4.11 -20.67
CA THR A 40 -4.04 -4.53 -19.41
C THR A 40 -3.98 -3.52 -18.27
N TYR A 41 -3.19 -2.43 -18.39
CA TYR A 41 -3.01 -1.46 -17.30
C TYR A 41 -4.33 -0.85 -16.83
N GLY A 42 -5.24 -0.55 -17.76
CA GLY A 42 -6.55 0.03 -17.42
C GLY A 42 -7.40 -0.90 -16.55
N ASP A 43 -7.44 -2.19 -16.89
CA ASP A 43 -8.21 -3.19 -16.16
C ASP A 43 -7.59 -3.49 -14.79
N LEU A 44 -6.25 -3.63 -14.73
CA LEU A 44 -5.53 -3.79 -13.46
C LEU A 44 -5.73 -2.58 -12.54
N SER A 45 -5.74 -1.37 -13.10
CA SER A 45 -5.96 -0.14 -12.32
C SER A 45 -7.34 -0.14 -11.66
N ARG A 46 -8.39 -0.50 -12.40
CA ARG A 46 -9.76 -0.60 -11.87
C ARG A 46 -9.91 -1.71 -10.83
N LEU A 47 -9.19 -2.81 -11.01
CA LEU A 47 -9.20 -3.92 -10.05
C LEU A 47 -8.58 -3.47 -8.72
N PHE A 48 -7.42 -2.82 -8.78
CA PHE A 48 -6.66 -2.38 -7.59
C PHE A 48 -7.28 -1.15 -6.92
N GLU A 49 -7.99 -0.30 -7.64
CA GLU A 49 -8.78 0.79 -7.06
C GLU A 49 -9.73 0.31 -5.96
N ARG A 50 -10.25 -0.92 -6.09
CA ARG A 50 -11.22 -1.51 -5.15
C ARG A 50 -10.58 -2.32 -4.02
N SER A 51 -9.27 -2.55 -4.05
CA SER A 51 -8.58 -3.39 -3.04
C SER A 51 -8.06 -2.60 -1.84
N GLN A 52 -8.10 -1.26 -1.88
CA GLN A 52 -7.52 -0.40 -0.85
C GLN A 52 -8.39 0.84 -0.54
N PRO A 53 -8.32 1.40 0.69
CA PRO A 53 -9.11 2.57 1.07
C PRO A 53 -8.91 3.83 0.23
N ILE A 54 -7.67 4.11 -0.19
CA ILE A 54 -7.40 5.16 -1.18
C ILE A 54 -7.85 4.65 -2.56
N GLN A 55 -8.97 5.18 -3.07
CA GLN A 55 -9.65 4.70 -4.27
C GLN A 55 -8.95 5.10 -5.57
N ARG A 56 -7.74 4.58 -5.76
CA ARG A 56 -7.02 4.51 -7.04
C ARG A 56 -6.06 3.35 -6.94
N ALA A 57 -5.57 2.85 -8.06
CA ALA A 57 -4.39 2.00 -8.00
C ALA A 57 -3.16 2.78 -7.49
N GLY A 58 -2.25 2.09 -6.80
CA GLY A 58 -0.94 2.63 -6.51
C GLY A 58 -0.12 2.73 -7.79
N LEU A 59 0.75 3.73 -7.86
CA LEU A 59 1.62 3.99 -9.00
C LEU A 59 3.09 3.74 -8.59
N PRO A 60 3.99 3.42 -9.54
CA PRO A 60 5.42 3.29 -9.25
C PRO A 60 6.01 4.50 -8.51
N GLU A 61 5.50 5.70 -8.80
CA GLU A 61 5.90 6.96 -8.17
C GLU A 61 5.59 7.01 -6.67
N ASP A 62 4.53 6.34 -6.20
CA ASP A 62 4.22 6.26 -4.76
C ASP A 62 5.37 5.55 -4.00
N ILE A 63 5.93 4.49 -4.60
CA ILE A 63 7.05 3.73 -4.05
C ILE A 63 8.36 4.50 -4.21
N ALA A 64 8.57 5.13 -5.37
CA ALA A 64 9.76 5.92 -5.64
C ALA A 64 9.90 7.10 -4.68
N ASN A 65 8.80 7.81 -4.38
CA ASN A 65 8.80 8.91 -3.43
C ASN A 65 9.10 8.45 -2.00
N ALA A 66 8.56 7.29 -1.58
CA ALA A 66 8.88 6.70 -0.28
C ALA A 66 10.35 6.28 -0.17
N ALA A 67 10.90 5.69 -1.24
CA ALA A 67 12.32 5.36 -1.33
C ALA A 67 13.21 6.60 -1.29
N LEU A 68 12.82 7.66 -2.00
CA LEU A 68 13.53 8.94 -2.01
C LEU A 68 13.55 9.57 -0.61
N TRP A 69 12.41 9.58 0.10
CA TRP A 69 12.35 10.06 1.49
C TRP A 69 13.25 9.23 2.41
N LEU A 70 13.19 7.89 2.32
CA LEU A 70 14.07 7.00 3.08
C LEU A 70 15.56 7.19 2.76
N ALA A 71 15.89 7.62 1.54
CA ALA A 71 17.26 7.95 1.15
C ALA A 71 17.70 9.35 1.61
N GLY A 72 16.76 10.29 1.78
CA GLY A 72 17.02 11.69 2.12
C GLY A 72 17.24 11.97 3.62
N ASP A 73 17.70 13.18 3.91
CA ASP A 73 18.06 13.65 5.27
C ASP A 73 16.86 13.76 6.22
N ASP A 74 15.66 13.98 5.67
CA ASP A 74 14.40 14.02 6.44
C ASP A 74 14.07 12.70 7.14
N SER A 75 14.76 11.60 6.79
CA SER A 75 14.64 10.29 7.44
C SER A 75 15.93 9.85 8.15
N SER A 76 16.82 10.79 8.48
CA SER A 76 18.15 10.54 9.05
C SER A 76 18.13 9.74 10.36
N PHE A 77 17.04 9.74 11.11
CA PHE A 77 16.87 8.96 12.35
C PHE A 77 15.99 7.71 12.20
N VAL A 78 15.65 7.34 10.96
CA VAL A 78 14.79 6.18 10.66
C VAL A 78 15.64 5.02 10.16
N THR A 79 15.73 3.95 10.95
CA THR A 79 16.36 2.67 10.60
C THR A 79 15.60 1.51 11.22
N GLY A 80 15.62 0.34 10.58
CA GLY A 80 14.88 -0.85 10.99
C GLY A 80 13.37 -0.77 10.76
N HIS A 81 12.88 0.23 10.03
CA HIS A 81 11.45 0.45 9.82
C HIS A 81 10.92 -0.33 8.61
N ALA A 82 9.72 -0.89 8.75
CA ALA A 82 8.94 -1.43 7.65
C ALA A 82 7.88 -0.40 7.25
N LEU A 83 8.20 0.42 6.26
CA LEU A 83 7.36 1.50 5.77
C LEU A 83 6.26 0.94 4.86
N VAL A 84 5.03 0.93 5.35
CA VAL A 84 3.88 0.50 4.57
C VAL A 84 3.45 1.60 3.59
N VAL A 85 3.34 1.25 2.31
CA VAL A 85 2.93 2.15 1.21
C VAL A 85 1.87 1.44 0.36
N ASP A 86 0.65 1.36 0.88
CA ASP A 86 -0.37 0.43 0.39
C ASP A 86 -1.79 1.02 0.29
N GLY A 87 -1.91 2.34 0.29
CA GLY A 87 -3.21 3.01 0.23
C GLY A 87 -4.15 2.69 1.39
N GLY A 88 -3.63 2.15 2.50
CA GLY A 88 -4.38 1.74 3.69
C GLY A 88 -4.90 0.30 3.66
N ALA A 89 -4.51 -0.51 2.67
CA ALA A 89 -5.03 -1.88 2.50
C ALA A 89 -4.81 -2.75 3.75
N SER A 90 -3.64 -2.64 4.38
CA SER A 90 -3.30 -3.35 5.62
C SER A 90 -3.99 -2.77 6.87
N ALA A 91 -4.42 -1.51 6.82
CA ALA A 91 -5.05 -0.84 7.95
C ALA A 91 -6.54 -1.17 8.09
N GLY A 92 -7.23 -1.45 6.97
CA GLY A 92 -8.61 -1.91 7.01
C GLY A 92 -9.45 -1.44 5.83
N GLN A 93 -10.76 -1.30 6.07
CA GLN A 93 -11.73 -0.88 5.08
C GLN A 93 -11.91 0.64 5.09
N ILE A 94 -12.52 1.17 4.02
CA ILE A 94 -12.98 2.56 3.98
C ILE A 94 -13.89 2.82 5.19
N TRP A 95 -13.62 3.90 5.93
CA TRP A 95 -14.35 4.25 7.16
C TRP A 95 -15.88 4.24 6.97
N SER A 96 -16.39 4.84 5.89
CA SER A 96 -17.83 4.86 5.61
C SER A 96 -18.42 3.47 5.38
N THR A 97 -17.65 2.54 4.82
CA THR A 97 -18.06 1.13 4.65
C THR A 97 -18.08 0.42 6.00
N GLN A 98 -17.08 0.68 6.84
CA GLN A 98 -17.04 0.15 8.20
C GLN A 98 -18.22 0.64 9.04
N MET A 99 -18.56 1.94 8.97
CA MET A 99 -19.71 2.51 9.68
C MET A 99 -21.04 1.93 9.19
N ARG A 100 -21.23 1.77 7.88
CA ARG A 100 -22.42 1.09 7.33
C ARG A 100 -22.53 -0.36 7.80
N PHE A 101 -21.41 -1.08 7.86
CA PHE A 101 -21.39 -2.44 8.36
C PHE A 101 -21.75 -2.50 9.86
N LYS A 102 -21.16 -1.61 10.66
CA LYS A 102 -21.47 -1.47 12.09
C LYS A 102 -22.95 -1.18 12.33
N ALA A 103 -23.53 -0.20 11.64
CA ALA A 103 -24.95 0.14 11.76
C ALA A 103 -25.86 -1.04 11.39
N ARG A 104 -25.48 -1.87 10.41
CA ARG A 104 -26.21 -3.10 10.06
C ARG A 104 -26.15 -4.15 11.16
N ILE A 105 -25.01 -4.29 11.84
CA ILE A 105 -24.88 -5.19 13.00
C ILE A 105 -25.75 -4.67 14.17
N GLU A 106 -25.65 -3.39 14.50
CA GLU A 106 -26.44 -2.79 15.59
C GLU A 106 -27.94 -2.97 15.36
N SER A 107 -28.41 -2.69 14.14
CA SER A 107 -29.81 -2.93 13.75
C SER A 107 -30.23 -4.39 13.87
N ALA A 108 -29.38 -5.34 13.45
CA ALA A 108 -29.66 -6.76 13.57
C ALA A 108 -29.68 -7.27 15.03
N LEU A 109 -28.96 -6.59 15.92
CA LEU A 109 -28.92 -6.88 17.35
C LEU A 109 -29.98 -6.10 18.16
N GLY A 110 -30.76 -5.22 17.52
CA GLY A 110 -31.76 -4.38 18.19
C GLY A 110 -31.14 -3.29 19.08
N LEU A 111 -29.92 -2.87 18.80
CA LEU A 111 -29.24 -1.78 19.50
C LEU A 111 -29.55 -0.45 18.81
N GLU A 112 -29.71 0.61 19.60
CA GLU A 112 -29.74 1.97 19.06
C GLU A 112 -28.38 2.30 18.41
N PRO A 113 -28.36 3.02 17.27
CA PRO A 113 -27.11 3.38 16.61
C PRO A 113 -26.20 4.15 17.56
N SER A 114 -24.94 3.72 17.70
CA SER A 114 -23.98 4.49 18.48
C SER A 114 -23.57 5.73 17.70
N GLU A 115 -23.71 6.90 18.33
CA GLU A 115 -23.32 8.23 17.79
C GLU A 115 -21.86 8.26 17.30
#